data_AF-A0A8H3EWK9-F1
#
_entry.id   AF-A0A8H3EWK9-F1
#
_cell.length_a   1.000
_cell.length_b   1.000
_cell.length_c   1.000
_cell.angle_alpha   90.00
_cell.angle_beta   90.00
_cell.angle_gamma   90.00
#
_symmetry.space_group_name_H-M   'P 1'
#
loop_
_entity.id
_entity.type
_entity.pdbx_description
1 polymer ?
#
loop_
_entity_poly.entity_id
_entity_poly.type
_entity_poly.pdbx_seq_one_letter_code
_entity_poly.pdbx_strand_id
1 'polypeptide(L)'
;MGPVEVGSCDNLDIREGNILPYSEAIHFDYQPHIYAKDPVPSLQEFEAIWKLWDLVSLKMLPTKELLSKPIYLRNCCIFYLGHIPAFLDIHLTRSTKSPPTEPAHFQAMFERGIDPDVDNPEKCHAHSEIPDTWPSLDEILKYQQDVRARTAKVLSDDLVLCNPAVSKALWLTYEHEAMHLETYLYMLLQSDQVLPPPGPCPDFQSLAQKSRANAVADSWVTIPSRSVTIGQNDESKFWTWDNEKPARKHEVASFNVRTLPITNGDFVNYLIDTGTTKFPMSWTVSPDQQSPPDLSLLDGYASPSFADFVKGKAIRTVYGPVPLLYALDWPAMGSYDELAACARHMGGRIPSLEESKSIRSSAEEIQPGSLKAGLHPESGLFVDLTDANIGFKHFHPTPVTSGEDSEAGVTPMGGAWEWTSTVLEKWEGFKPMPEYPGYTADFFDEKHNVVIGGSWATLPRIAGRRSFIRSVPELENLLLLSSSNRTPLLTFWTAGWCPSCRAVLPIVQSAIEDDKMGEEQGGVSFAEVEYDAPDAAELGMRYMVTSIPTLLAFSRGEAQIETKVTRVELLKDRAFLREWIEKEARRGGEGGAGGPSLFKGWFGKGA
;
A
#
# COMPACT_ATOMS: atom_id res chain seq x y z
N MET A 1 -35.20 31.66 -17.96
CA MET A 1 -33.92 30.95 -17.81
C MET A 1 -33.04 31.84 -16.95
N GLY A 2 -33.06 31.61 -15.64
CA GLY A 2 -32.19 32.30 -14.68
C GLY A 2 -30.95 31.45 -14.40
N PRO A 3 -29.84 32.04 -13.92
CA PRO A 3 -28.64 31.30 -13.58
C PRO A 3 -28.90 30.38 -12.39
N VAL A 4 -28.40 29.15 -12.46
CA VAL A 4 -28.37 28.20 -11.35
C VAL A 4 -27.23 28.62 -10.43
N GLU A 5 -27.56 29.02 -9.20
CA GLU A 5 -26.58 29.28 -8.14
C GLU A 5 -25.85 27.97 -7.78
N VAL A 6 -24.53 27.97 -7.96
CA VAL A 6 -23.64 26.97 -7.37
C VAL A 6 -23.42 27.42 -5.92
N GLY A 7 -23.99 26.70 -4.97
CA GLY A 7 -23.96 27.09 -3.56
C GLY A 7 -22.53 27.19 -3.01
N SER A 8 -22.17 28.35 -2.44
CA SER A 8 -20.98 28.47 -1.60
C SER A 8 -21.19 27.69 -0.30
N CYS A 9 -20.11 27.18 0.28
CA CYS A 9 -20.11 26.36 1.50
C CYS A 9 -20.47 27.13 2.79
N ASP A 10 -21.12 28.29 2.72
CA ASP A 10 -21.22 29.21 3.87
C ASP A 10 -22.55 29.19 4.64
N ASN A 11 -23.50 28.30 4.36
CA ASN A 11 -24.75 28.26 5.13
C ASN A 11 -25.27 26.84 5.39
N LEU A 12 -24.83 26.24 6.49
CA LEU A 12 -25.58 25.19 7.18
C LEU A 12 -25.66 25.54 8.67
N ASP A 13 -26.82 26.10 9.05
CA ASP A 13 -27.23 26.36 10.43
C ASP A 13 -27.47 25.02 11.14
N ILE A 14 -26.55 24.64 12.02
CA ILE A 14 -26.58 23.39 12.79
C ILE A 14 -27.50 23.60 14.00
N ARG A 15 -28.70 23.00 13.97
CA ARG A 15 -29.49 22.78 15.19
C ARG A 15 -29.96 21.34 15.31
N GLU A 16 -29.45 20.73 16.38
CA GLU A 16 -30.02 19.67 17.22
C GLU A 16 -30.43 18.34 16.56
N GLY A 17 -29.44 17.44 16.56
CA GLY A 17 -29.61 15.99 16.59
C GLY A 17 -28.22 15.38 16.65
N ASN A 18 -27.88 14.64 17.72
CA ASN A 18 -26.62 13.90 17.82
C ASN A 18 -26.57 12.83 16.72
N ILE A 19 -26.11 13.23 15.53
CA ILE A 19 -25.70 12.36 14.44
C ILE A 19 -24.19 12.23 14.61
N LEU A 20 -23.72 11.05 15.02
CA LEU A 20 -22.30 10.73 14.98
C LEU A 20 -21.80 10.99 13.53
N PRO A 21 -20.67 11.68 13.33
CA PRO A 21 -20.19 11.97 11.99
C PRO A 21 -19.99 10.65 11.24
N TYR A 22 -20.47 10.57 10.00
CA TYR A 22 -20.48 9.36 9.17
C TYR A 22 -19.09 8.71 9.01
N SER A 23 -18.01 9.48 9.25
CA SER A 23 -16.62 9.03 9.35
C SER A 23 -16.36 8.02 10.47
N GLU A 24 -17.20 7.91 11.50
CA GLU A 24 -17.02 6.94 12.59
C GLU A 24 -17.39 5.50 12.20
N ALA A 25 -18.08 5.27 11.07
CA ALA A 25 -18.61 3.96 10.69
C ALA A 25 -17.79 3.18 9.65
N ILE A 26 -16.79 3.81 9.02
CA ILE A 26 -15.90 3.22 8.02
C ILE A 26 -14.47 3.38 8.53
N HIS A 27 -13.95 2.35 9.20
CA HIS A 27 -12.61 2.36 9.77
C HIS A 27 -11.81 1.19 9.21
N PHE A 28 -10.70 1.49 8.54
CA PHE A 28 -9.68 0.50 8.20
C PHE A 28 -8.53 0.61 9.19
N ASP A 29 -7.98 -0.53 9.58
CA ASP A 29 -6.78 -0.57 10.41
C ASP A 29 -5.53 -0.37 9.55
N TYR A 30 -4.47 0.16 10.15
CA TYR A 30 -3.20 0.46 9.50
C TYR A 30 -2.05 -0.42 10.01
N GLN A 31 -2.31 -1.23 11.02
CA GLN A 31 -1.39 -2.20 11.57
C GLN A 31 -1.53 -3.54 10.83
N PRO A 32 -0.44 -4.13 10.29
CA PRO A 32 -0.53 -5.29 9.42
C PRO A 32 -1.09 -6.54 10.10
N HIS A 33 -0.82 -6.72 11.40
CA HIS A 33 -1.38 -7.84 12.18
C HIS A 33 -2.91 -7.73 12.39
N ILE A 34 -3.52 -6.60 12.03
CA ILE A 34 -4.97 -6.38 12.10
C ILE A 34 -5.56 -6.40 10.68
N TYR A 35 -5.12 -5.50 9.79
CA TYR A 35 -5.71 -5.40 8.45
C TYR A 35 -5.35 -6.57 7.53
N ALA A 36 -4.31 -7.33 7.87
CA ALA A 36 -3.91 -8.53 7.15
C ALA A 36 -3.72 -9.71 8.12
N LYS A 37 -4.55 -9.79 9.16
CA LYS A 37 -4.52 -10.88 10.16
C LYS A 37 -4.57 -12.27 9.52
N ASP A 38 -5.49 -12.45 8.58
CA ASP A 38 -5.77 -13.70 7.87
C ASP A 38 -5.78 -13.48 6.34
N PRO A 39 -5.45 -14.51 5.52
CA PRO A 39 -5.48 -14.42 4.06
C PRO A 39 -6.86 -14.06 3.51
N VAL A 40 -7.92 -14.55 4.15
CA VAL A 40 -9.30 -14.24 3.80
C VAL A 40 -9.72 -12.99 4.56
N PRO A 41 -10.23 -11.94 3.88
CA PRO A 41 -10.83 -10.79 4.55
C PRO A 41 -12.03 -11.22 5.40
N SER A 42 -12.11 -10.66 6.61
CA SER A 42 -13.21 -10.91 7.54
C SER A 42 -14.52 -10.28 7.07
N LEU A 43 -15.64 -10.71 7.66
CA LEU A 43 -16.94 -10.07 7.42
C LEU A 43 -16.93 -8.58 7.77
N GLN A 44 -16.24 -8.19 8.84
CA GLN A 44 -16.13 -6.78 9.22
C GLN A 44 -15.41 -5.95 8.15
N GLU A 45 -14.41 -6.51 7.49
CA GLU A 45 -13.70 -5.84 6.39
C GLU A 45 -14.60 -5.72 5.16
N PHE A 46 -15.34 -6.77 4.80
CA PHE A 46 -16.35 -6.70 3.74
C PHE A 46 -17.43 -5.66 4.05
N GLU A 47 -17.95 -5.62 5.27
CA GLU A 47 -18.92 -4.60 5.67
C GLU A 47 -18.35 -3.18 5.61
N ALA A 48 -17.07 -2.99 5.95
CA ALA A 48 -16.41 -1.69 5.85
C ALA A 48 -16.27 -1.23 4.40
N ILE A 49 -15.79 -2.09 3.49
CA ILE A 49 -15.67 -1.74 2.07
C ILE A 49 -17.05 -1.55 1.42
N TRP A 50 -18.07 -2.33 1.79
CA TRP A 50 -19.44 -2.16 1.30
C TRP A 50 -20.05 -0.81 1.70
N LYS A 51 -19.87 -0.40 2.96
CA LYS A 51 -20.31 0.93 3.42
C LYS A 51 -19.58 2.05 2.67
N LEU A 52 -18.29 1.89 2.43
CA LEU A 52 -17.50 2.87 1.69
C LEU A 52 -17.88 2.92 0.21
N TRP A 53 -18.12 1.77 -0.42
CA TRP A 53 -18.64 1.67 -1.76
C TRP A 53 -19.98 2.39 -1.88
N ASP A 54 -20.92 2.15 -0.95
CA ASP A 54 -22.24 2.79 -0.96
C ASP A 54 -22.14 4.31 -0.72
N LEU A 55 -21.21 4.75 0.14
CA LEU A 55 -20.92 6.17 0.34
C LEU A 55 -20.48 6.82 -0.97
N VAL A 56 -19.43 6.28 -1.58
CA VAL A 56 -18.83 6.84 -2.79
C VAL A 56 -19.79 6.77 -3.98
N SER A 57 -20.49 5.65 -4.15
CA SER A 57 -21.30 5.40 -5.36
C SER A 57 -22.73 5.93 -5.29
N LEU A 58 -23.32 6.04 -4.09
CA LEU A 58 -24.73 6.41 -3.91
C LEU A 58 -24.94 7.72 -3.12
N LYS A 59 -23.93 8.21 -2.38
CA LYS A 59 -24.03 9.46 -1.60
C LYS A 59 -23.20 10.59 -2.19
N MET A 60 -22.04 10.28 -2.74
CA MET A 60 -21.14 11.27 -3.37
C MET A 60 -21.46 11.54 -4.84
N LEU A 61 -22.41 10.81 -5.44
CA LEU A 61 -22.87 11.01 -6.81
C LEU A 61 -24.42 11.14 -6.84
N PRO A 62 -24.97 12.23 -7.37
CA PRO A 62 -26.42 12.35 -7.55
C PRO A 62 -26.96 11.24 -8.48
N THR A 63 -28.10 10.65 -8.14
CA THR A 63 -28.71 9.53 -8.91
C THR A 63 -28.87 9.83 -10.40
N LYS A 64 -29.16 11.08 -10.77
CA LYS A 64 -29.27 11.52 -12.18
C LYS A 64 -27.98 11.35 -12.98
N GLU A 65 -26.82 11.32 -12.31
CA GLU A 65 -25.50 11.19 -12.93
C GLU A 65 -25.05 9.73 -13.06
N LEU A 66 -25.85 8.75 -12.64
CA LEU A 66 -25.47 7.34 -12.76
C LEU A 66 -25.28 6.88 -14.21
N LEU A 67 -25.97 7.51 -15.17
CA LEU A 67 -25.79 7.25 -16.60
C LEU A 67 -24.70 8.13 -17.22
N SER A 68 -24.06 9.02 -16.45
CA SER A 68 -22.96 9.84 -16.94
C SER A 68 -21.71 9.00 -17.21
N LYS A 69 -20.86 9.49 -18.11
CA LYS A 69 -19.59 8.89 -18.50
C LYS A 69 -18.46 9.91 -18.29
N PRO A 70 -18.07 10.24 -17.03
CA PRO A 70 -17.11 11.31 -16.75
C PRO A 70 -15.76 11.11 -17.45
N ILE A 71 -15.35 9.86 -17.64
CA ILE A 71 -14.20 9.47 -18.46
C ILE A 71 -14.72 8.72 -19.67
N TYR A 72 -14.55 9.29 -20.87
CA TYR A 72 -15.13 8.75 -22.11
C TYR A 72 -14.63 7.35 -22.50
N LEU A 73 -13.51 6.88 -21.93
CA LEU A 73 -12.94 5.53 -22.10
C LEU A 73 -13.42 4.51 -21.06
N ARG A 74 -14.39 4.86 -20.22
CA ARG A 74 -14.92 4.00 -19.14
C ARG A 74 -16.42 3.81 -19.27
N ASN A 75 -16.98 2.73 -18.72
CA ASN A 75 -18.44 2.59 -18.70
C ASN A 75 -19.09 3.72 -17.90
N CYS A 76 -20.40 3.93 -18.08
CA CYS A 76 -21.14 4.87 -17.24
C CYS A 76 -21.18 4.40 -15.78
N CYS A 77 -21.35 5.32 -14.84
CA CYS A 77 -21.25 5.03 -13.39
C CYS A 77 -22.15 3.86 -12.92
N ILE A 78 -23.36 3.71 -13.47
CA ILE A 78 -24.30 2.63 -13.10
C ILE A 78 -23.75 1.23 -13.38
N PHE A 79 -22.88 1.08 -14.38
CA PHE A 79 -22.26 -0.21 -14.70
C PHE A 79 -21.52 -0.77 -13.49
N TYR A 80 -20.78 0.08 -12.78
CA TYR A 80 -19.94 -0.34 -11.67
C TYR A 80 -20.78 -0.84 -10.48
N LEU A 81 -22.00 -0.32 -10.29
CA LEU A 81 -22.92 -0.82 -9.27
C LEU A 81 -23.35 -2.29 -9.50
N GLY A 82 -23.41 -2.72 -10.77
CA GLY A 82 -23.67 -4.12 -11.13
C GLY A 82 -22.40 -4.96 -11.26
N HIS A 83 -21.31 -4.37 -11.76
CA HIS A 83 -20.02 -5.04 -11.96
C HIS A 83 -19.43 -5.64 -10.69
N ILE A 84 -19.40 -4.88 -9.60
CA ILE A 84 -18.81 -5.35 -8.33
C ILE A 84 -19.52 -6.58 -7.77
N PRO A 85 -20.84 -6.57 -7.54
CA PRO A 85 -21.52 -7.76 -7.08
C PRO A 85 -21.49 -8.89 -8.12
N ALA A 86 -21.52 -8.60 -9.42
CA ALA A 86 -21.45 -9.64 -10.44
C ALA A 86 -20.11 -10.38 -10.45
N PHE A 87 -18.99 -9.64 -10.35
CA PHE A 87 -17.65 -10.24 -10.26
C PHE A 87 -17.54 -11.15 -9.03
N LEU A 88 -17.98 -10.65 -7.86
CA LEU A 88 -18.05 -11.45 -6.63
C LEU A 88 -18.91 -12.71 -6.79
N ASP A 89 -20.11 -12.57 -7.36
CA ASP A 89 -21.06 -13.67 -7.57
C ASP A 89 -20.54 -14.73 -8.55
N ILE A 90 -19.86 -14.33 -9.63
CA ILE A 90 -19.19 -15.24 -10.58
C ILE A 90 -18.15 -16.09 -9.84
N HIS A 91 -17.29 -15.47 -9.03
CA HIS A 91 -16.23 -16.17 -8.33
C HIS A 91 -16.75 -17.05 -7.19
N LEU A 92 -17.79 -16.63 -6.48
CA LEU A 92 -18.50 -17.48 -5.50
C LEU A 92 -19.19 -18.67 -6.19
N THR A 93 -19.84 -18.45 -7.33
CA THR A 93 -20.50 -19.50 -8.12
C THR A 93 -19.50 -20.56 -8.58
N ARG A 94 -18.37 -20.14 -9.16
CA ARG A 94 -17.29 -21.03 -9.62
C ARG A 94 -16.66 -21.82 -8.46
N SER A 95 -16.35 -21.14 -7.34
CA SER A 95 -15.62 -21.75 -6.21
C SER A 95 -16.49 -22.67 -5.34
N THR A 96 -17.75 -22.30 -5.09
CA THR A 96 -18.69 -23.08 -4.28
C THR A 96 -19.46 -24.13 -5.10
N LYS A 97 -19.44 -24.03 -6.44
CA LYS A 97 -20.24 -24.85 -7.37
C LYS A 97 -21.75 -24.80 -7.07
N SER A 98 -22.22 -23.69 -6.51
CA SER A 98 -23.65 -23.43 -6.27
C SER A 98 -24.21 -22.50 -7.35
N PRO A 99 -25.53 -22.48 -7.58
CA PRO A 99 -26.14 -21.60 -8.58
C PRO A 99 -25.77 -20.12 -8.40
N PRO A 100 -25.81 -19.32 -9.47
CA PRO A 100 -25.63 -17.87 -9.40
C PRO A 100 -26.73 -17.19 -8.57
N THR A 101 -26.45 -15.99 -8.07
CA THR A 101 -27.49 -15.16 -7.44
C THR A 101 -28.43 -14.65 -8.53
N GLU A 102 -29.74 -14.64 -8.28
CA GLU A 102 -30.71 -14.13 -9.25
C GLU A 102 -30.73 -12.59 -9.25
N PRO A 103 -30.87 -11.94 -10.42
CA PRO A 103 -31.05 -12.55 -11.73
C PRO A 103 -29.73 -13.04 -12.35
N ALA A 104 -29.66 -14.33 -12.71
CA ALA A 104 -28.40 -14.97 -13.13
C ALA A 104 -27.72 -14.32 -14.35
N HIS A 105 -28.51 -13.69 -15.24
CA HIS A 105 -27.98 -13.02 -16.43
C HIS A 105 -27.16 -11.75 -16.13
N PHE A 106 -27.24 -11.21 -14.91
CA PHE A 106 -26.39 -10.08 -14.49
C PHE A 106 -24.90 -10.45 -14.48
N GLN A 107 -24.55 -11.72 -14.24
CA GLN A 107 -23.15 -12.16 -14.35
C GLN A 107 -22.59 -11.81 -15.73
N ALA A 108 -23.23 -12.26 -16.82
CA ALA A 108 -22.75 -12.01 -18.18
C ALA A 108 -22.79 -10.52 -18.56
N MET A 109 -23.84 -9.80 -18.13
CA MET A 109 -24.01 -8.37 -18.43
C MET A 109 -22.92 -7.49 -17.80
N PHE A 110 -22.48 -7.85 -16.60
CA PHE A 110 -21.57 -7.03 -15.81
C PHE A 110 -20.19 -7.68 -15.60
N GLU A 111 -19.88 -8.83 -16.21
CA GLU A 111 -18.62 -9.58 -16.00
C GLU A 111 -17.38 -8.75 -16.30
N ARG A 112 -17.37 -8.03 -17.44
CA ARG A 112 -16.16 -7.35 -17.92
C ARG A 112 -16.46 -5.96 -18.47
N GLY A 113 -15.78 -4.95 -17.91
CA GLY A 113 -15.87 -3.56 -18.36
C GLY A 113 -15.16 -3.30 -19.70
N ILE A 114 -15.35 -2.11 -20.25
CA ILE A 114 -14.65 -1.69 -21.46
C ILE A 114 -13.19 -1.35 -21.15
N ASP A 115 -12.33 -1.72 -22.09
CA ASP A 115 -10.91 -1.44 -22.05
C ASP A 115 -10.40 -1.11 -23.45
N PRO A 116 -10.46 0.18 -23.85
CA PRO A 116 -9.98 0.63 -25.16
C PRO A 116 -8.46 0.62 -25.25
N ASP A 117 -7.93 0.29 -26.44
CA ASP A 117 -6.49 0.35 -26.73
C ASP A 117 -5.97 1.79 -26.56
N VAL A 118 -4.82 1.92 -25.90
CA VAL A 118 -4.22 3.21 -25.54
C VAL A 118 -3.88 4.06 -26.77
N ASP A 119 -3.43 3.45 -27.87
CA ASP A 119 -3.03 4.16 -29.10
C ASP A 119 -4.22 4.39 -30.04
N ASN A 120 -5.16 3.44 -30.08
CA ASN A 120 -6.37 3.53 -30.88
C ASN A 120 -7.62 3.13 -30.09
N PRO A 121 -8.29 4.09 -29.45
CA PRO A 121 -9.51 3.84 -28.66
C PRO A 121 -10.71 3.27 -29.43
N GLU A 122 -10.66 3.19 -30.76
CA GLU A 122 -11.68 2.49 -31.56
C GLU A 122 -11.55 0.95 -31.46
N LYS A 123 -10.38 0.46 -31.05
CA LYS A 123 -10.15 -0.94 -30.71
C LYS A 123 -10.36 -1.13 -29.22
N CYS A 124 -11.15 -2.12 -28.84
CA CYS A 124 -11.45 -2.43 -27.45
C CYS A 124 -11.15 -3.91 -27.19
N HIS A 125 -10.56 -4.22 -26.04
CA HIS A 125 -10.43 -5.60 -25.58
C HIS A 125 -11.81 -6.23 -25.39
N ALA A 126 -11.87 -7.56 -25.32
CA ALA A 126 -13.14 -8.27 -25.14
C ALA A 126 -13.86 -7.77 -23.87
N HIS A 127 -15.15 -7.44 -23.98
CA HIS A 127 -15.96 -6.93 -22.87
C HIS A 127 -17.40 -7.43 -22.98
N SER A 128 -18.17 -7.30 -21.90
CA SER A 128 -19.60 -7.63 -21.91
C SER A 128 -20.37 -6.74 -22.89
N GLU A 129 -21.42 -7.26 -23.52
CA GLU A 129 -22.28 -6.46 -24.39
C GLU A 129 -22.88 -5.28 -23.61
N ILE A 130 -22.77 -4.08 -24.16
CA ILE A 130 -23.35 -2.87 -23.57
C ILE A 130 -24.83 -2.84 -23.97
N PRO A 131 -25.77 -2.92 -23.01
CA PRO A 131 -27.19 -2.92 -23.34
C PRO A 131 -27.65 -1.54 -23.81
N ASP A 132 -28.73 -1.50 -24.61
CA ASP A 132 -29.40 -0.25 -25.00
C ASP A 132 -29.92 0.52 -23.77
N THR A 133 -30.26 -0.21 -22.70
CA THR A 133 -30.72 0.36 -21.44
C THR A 133 -30.23 -0.51 -20.30
N TRP A 134 -29.60 0.11 -19.30
CA TRP A 134 -29.18 -0.57 -18.08
C TRP A 134 -30.39 -0.98 -17.23
N PRO A 135 -30.31 -2.07 -16.45
CA PRO A 135 -31.32 -2.39 -15.44
C PRO A 135 -31.55 -1.21 -14.49
N SER A 136 -32.73 -1.17 -13.87
CA SER A 136 -33.04 -0.10 -12.93
C SER A 136 -32.09 -0.13 -11.72
N LEU A 137 -31.88 1.04 -11.11
CA LEU A 137 -31.06 1.13 -9.90
C LEU A 137 -31.56 0.18 -8.80
N ASP A 138 -32.88 0.08 -8.60
CA ASP A 138 -33.46 -0.77 -7.58
C ASP A 138 -33.19 -2.26 -7.83
N GLU A 139 -33.22 -2.71 -9.09
CA GLU A 139 -32.87 -4.10 -9.45
C GLU A 139 -31.38 -4.39 -9.19
N ILE A 140 -30.50 -3.46 -9.56
CA ILE A 140 -29.04 -3.59 -9.34
C ILE A 140 -28.73 -3.60 -7.85
N LEU A 141 -29.33 -2.70 -7.07
CA LEU A 141 -29.12 -2.64 -5.62
C LEU A 141 -29.69 -3.87 -4.91
N LYS A 142 -30.82 -4.39 -5.37
CA LYS A 142 -31.35 -5.65 -4.85
C LYS A 142 -30.39 -6.82 -5.13
N TYR A 143 -29.89 -6.94 -6.35
CA TYR A 143 -28.88 -7.95 -6.69
C TYR A 143 -27.62 -7.81 -5.82
N GLN A 144 -27.12 -6.58 -5.65
CA GLN A 144 -25.98 -6.29 -4.78
C GLN A 144 -26.22 -6.76 -3.34
N GLN A 145 -27.38 -6.45 -2.76
CA GLN A 145 -27.74 -6.88 -1.42
C GLN A 145 -27.81 -8.40 -1.29
N ASP A 146 -28.40 -9.08 -2.27
CA ASP A 146 -28.52 -10.54 -2.27
C ASP A 146 -27.13 -11.22 -2.38
N VAL A 147 -26.21 -10.68 -3.19
CA VAL A 147 -24.81 -11.15 -3.27
C VAL A 147 -24.04 -10.88 -1.97
N ARG A 148 -24.20 -9.70 -1.35
CA ARG A 148 -23.59 -9.39 -0.04
C ARG A 148 -24.10 -10.33 1.05
N ALA A 149 -25.40 -10.63 1.07
CA ALA A 149 -25.98 -11.60 2.00
C ALA A 149 -25.45 -13.03 1.77
N ARG A 150 -25.30 -13.45 0.51
CA ARG A 150 -24.64 -14.72 0.15
C ARG A 150 -23.21 -14.77 0.67
N THR A 151 -22.45 -13.68 0.49
CA THR A 151 -21.06 -13.56 0.93
C THR A 151 -20.94 -13.64 2.44
N ALA A 152 -21.79 -12.93 3.18
CA ALA A 152 -21.84 -13.00 4.64
C ALA A 152 -22.13 -14.43 5.14
N LYS A 153 -23.05 -15.14 4.48
CA LYS A 153 -23.33 -16.55 4.80
C LYS A 153 -22.11 -17.44 4.56
N VAL A 154 -21.41 -17.27 3.43
CA VAL A 154 -20.17 -18.00 3.12
C VAL A 154 -19.09 -17.73 4.17
N LEU A 155 -18.90 -16.47 4.57
CA LEU A 155 -17.93 -16.07 5.60
C LEU A 155 -18.27 -16.60 7.01
N SER A 156 -19.54 -16.92 7.27
CA SER A 156 -19.98 -17.49 8.55
C SER A 156 -19.90 -19.01 8.64
N ASP A 157 -19.55 -19.69 7.54
CA ASP A 157 -19.52 -21.16 7.45
C ASP A 157 -18.07 -21.66 7.33
N ASP A 158 -17.49 -22.06 8.47
CA ASP A 158 -16.11 -22.55 8.54
C ASP A 158 -15.85 -23.77 7.63
N LEU A 159 -16.86 -24.61 7.40
CA LEU A 159 -16.71 -25.78 6.51
C LEU A 159 -16.57 -25.34 5.05
N VAL A 160 -17.26 -24.28 4.65
CA VAL A 160 -17.14 -23.68 3.32
C VAL A 160 -15.80 -22.96 3.18
N LEU A 161 -15.35 -22.22 4.20
CA LEU A 161 -14.06 -21.51 4.19
C LEU A 161 -12.85 -22.44 4.19
N CYS A 162 -12.99 -23.68 4.68
CA CYS A 162 -11.95 -24.70 4.56
C CYS A 162 -11.66 -25.09 3.09
N ASN A 163 -12.49 -24.72 2.12
CA ASN A 163 -12.21 -24.89 0.70
C ASN A 163 -11.27 -23.78 0.19
N PRO A 164 -10.03 -24.08 -0.23
CA PRO A 164 -9.08 -23.07 -0.69
C PRO A 164 -9.57 -22.26 -1.90
N ALA A 165 -10.39 -22.86 -2.76
CA ALA A 165 -10.95 -22.16 -3.92
C ALA A 165 -11.92 -21.04 -3.51
N VAL A 166 -12.70 -21.26 -2.44
CA VAL A 166 -13.65 -20.26 -1.91
C VAL A 166 -12.89 -19.15 -1.19
N SER A 167 -11.95 -19.53 -0.34
CA SER A 167 -11.12 -18.58 0.40
C SER A 167 -10.30 -17.67 -0.51
N LYS A 168 -9.72 -18.23 -1.58
CA LYS A 168 -9.03 -17.43 -2.61
C LYS A 168 -9.97 -16.55 -3.42
N ALA A 169 -11.19 -17.03 -3.73
CA ALA A 169 -12.21 -16.21 -4.40
C ALA A 169 -12.62 -15.00 -3.55
N LEU A 170 -12.80 -15.16 -2.24
CA LEU A 170 -13.12 -14.05 -1.32
C LEU A 170 -11.99 -13.01 -1.27
N TRP A 171 -10.74 -13.45 -1.16
CA TRP A 171 -9.58 -12.55 -1.24
C TRP A 171 -9.54 -11.77 -2.57
N LEU A 172 -9.65 -12.50 -3.69
CA LEU A 172 -9.58 -11.93 -5.04
C LEU A 172 -10.66 -10.86 -5.25
N THR A 173 -11.89 -11.17 -4.87
CA THR A 173 -13.06 -10.31 -5.07
C THR A 173 -13.04 -9.08 -4.16
N TYR A 174 -12.52 -9.21 -2.94
CA TYR A 174 -12.32 -8.07 -2.04
C TYR A 174 -11.31 -7.07 -2.60
N GLU A 175 -10.15 -7.53 -3.08
CA GLU A 175 -9.15 -6.63 -3.65
C GLU A 175 -9.61 -6.03 -4.97
N HIS A 176 -10.33 -6.80 -5.79
CA HIS A 176 -10.98 -6.27 -6.99
C HIS A 176 -11.97 -5.14 -6.67
N GLU A 177 -12.84 -5.31 -5.67
CA GLU A 177 -13.74 -4.24 -5.21
C GLU A 177 -12.97 -3.01 -4.72
N ALA A 178 -11.86 -3.20 -4.00
CA ALA A 178 -11.00 -2.10 -3.54
C ALA A 178 -10.34 -1.33 -4.70
N MET A 179 -9.85 -2.02 -5.73
CA MET A 179 -9.29 -1.38 -6.94
C MET A 179 -10.36 -0.60 -7.71
N HIS A 180 -11.58 -1.15 -7.80
CA HIS A 180 -12.68 -0.47 -8.46
C HIS A 180 -13.21 0.72 -7.67
N LEU A 181 -13.15 0.70 -6.34
CA LEU A 181 -13.52 1.84 -5.53
C LEU A 181 -12.64 3.05 -5.86
N GLU A 182 -11.34 2.82 -5.96
CA GLU A 182 -10.38 3.84 -6.39
C GLU A 182 -10.61 4.28 -7.85
N THR A 183 -10.90 3.34 -8.76
CA THR A 183 -11.25 3.65 -10.16
C THR A 183 -12.51 4.53 -10.25
N TYR A 184 -13.53 4.21 -9.46
CA TYR A 184 -14.78 4.96 -9.42
C TYR A 184 -14.53 6.38 -8.91
N LEU A 185 -13.69 6.55 -7.89
CA LEU A 185 -13.28 7.88 -7.42
C LEU A 185 -12.56 8.70 -8.49
N TYR A 186 -11.68 8.10 -9.29
CA TYR A 186 -11.06 8.81 -10.40
C TYR A 186 -12.09 9.31 -11.42
N MET A 187 -13.13 8.53 -11.71
CA MET A 187 -14.24 9.00 -12.55
C MET A 187 -14.99 10.17 -11.89
N LEU A 188 -15.26 10.06 -10.60
CA LEU A 188 -15.94 11.08 -9.81
C LEU A 188 -15.17 12.41 -9.83
N LEU A 189 -13.86 12.39 -9.63
CA LEU A 189 -13.02 13.59 -9.69
C LEU A 189 -13.10 14.33 -11.03
N GLN A 190 -13.42 13.63 -12.12
CA GLN A 190 -13.62 14.22 -13.45
C GLN A 190 -15.04 14.75 -13.68
N SER A 191 -15.97 14.51 -12.75
CA SER A 191 -17.34 15.01 -12.79
C SER A 191 -17.48 16.30 -11.99
N ASP A 192 -18.06 17.33 -12.60
CA ASP A 192 -18.39 18.58 -11.91
C ASP A 192 -19.68 18.48 -11.06
N GLN A 193 -20.24 17.27 -10.91
CA GLN A 193 -21.46 17.00 -10.14
C GLN A 193 -21.21 16.16 -8.88
N VAL A 194 -19.95 15.90 -8.54
CA VAL A 194 -19.59 15.20 -7.31
C VAL A 194 -20.04 15.98 -6.07
N LEU A 195 -20.56 15.25 -5.10
CA LEU A 195 -20.85 15.74 -3.77
C LEU A 195 -19.72 15.31 -2.81
N PRO A 196 -19.30 16.18 -1.88
CA PRO A 196 -18.31 15.82 -0.88
C PRO A 196 -18.79 14.67 0.01
N PRO A 197 -17.86 13.90 0.60
CA PRO A 197 -18.23 12.97 1.67
C PRO A 197 -18.90 13.74 2.83
N PRO A 198 -19.83 13.11 3.58
CA PRO A 198 -20.46 13.75 4.72
C PRO A 198 -19.43 14.17 5.77
N GLY A 199 -19.48 15.43 6.21
CA GLY A 199 -18.55 15.99 7.19
C GLY A 199 -18.11 17.40 6.80
N PRO A 200 -17.28 18.05 7.64
CA PRO A 200 -16.72 19.35 7.30
C PRO A 200 -15.71 19.23 6.16
N CYS A 201 -15.74 20.19 5.24
CA CYS A 201 -14.66 20.37 4.29
C CYS A 201 -13.36 20.73 5.04
N PRO A 202 -12.21 20.13 4.69
CA PRO A 202 -10.94 20.53 5.28
C PRO A 202 -10.61 22.01 5.02
N ASP A 203 -10.04 22.68 6.01
CA ASP A 203 -9.46 24.02 5.83
C ASP A 203 -8.13 23.91 5.09
N PHE A 204 -8.21 23.86 3.76
CA PHE A 204 -7.05 23.72 2.88
C PHE A 204 -6.06 24.89 3.01
N GLN A 205 -6.52 26.10 3.34
CA GLN A 205 -5.65 27.25 3.53
C GLN A 205 -4.79 27.07 4.79
N SER A 206 -5.40 26.69 5.92
CA SER A 206 -4.67 26.42 7.16
C SER A 206 -3.70 25.24 7.00
N LEU A 207 -4.12 24.18 6.29
CA LEU A 207 -3.26 23.04 5.99
C LEU A 207 -2.03 23.45 5.16
N ALA A 208 -2.21 24.30 4.15
CA ALA A 208 -1.11 24.81 3.33
C ALA A 208 -0.12 25.65 4.16
N GLN A 209 -0.63 26.55 5.02
CA GLN A 209 0.20 27.36 5.92
C GLN A 209 1.04 26.49 6.87
N LYS A 210 0.41 25.48 7.49
CA LYS A 210 1.09 24.53 8.37
C LYS A 210 2.15 23.73 7.64
N SER A 211 1.85 23.28 6.42
CA SER A 211 2.82 22.54 5.61
C SER A 211 4.06 23.37 5.31
N ARG A 212 3.88 24.62 4.84
CA ARG A 212 4.99 25.53 4.53
C ARG A 212 5.84 25.88 5.74
N ALA A 213 5.20 26.10 6.89
CA ALA A 213 5.92 26.37 8.14
C ALA A 213 6.81 25.19 8.57
N ASN A 214 6.48 23.97 8.16
CA ASN A 214 7.21 22.74 8.47
C ASN A 214 7.88 22.14 7.21
N ALA A 215 8.11 22.96 6.18
CA ALA A 215 8.68 22.47 4.93
C ALA A 215 10.14 22.04 5.12
N VAL A 216 10.47 20.91 4.52
CA VAL A 216 11.79 20.29 4.57
C VAL A 216 12.51 20.55 3.25
N ALA A 217 13.81 20.79 3.32
CA ALA A 217 14.58 21.10 2.12
C ALA A 217 14.69 19.87 1.22
N ASP A 218 14.38 20.03 -0.06
CA ASP A 218 14.67 19.02 -1.07
C ASP A 218 16.16 18.97 -1.38
N SER A 219 16.69 17.77 -1.56
CA SER A 219 18.11 17.55 -1.88
C SER A 219 18.29 16.32 -2.76
N TRP A 220 19.48 16.19 -3.35
CA TRP A 220 19.87 14.97 -4.05
C TRP A 220 20.67 14.08 -3.11
N VAL A 221 20.24 12.83 -2.96
CA VAL A 221 20.94 11.81 -2.17
C VAL A 221 21.40 10.67 -3.06
N THR A 222 22.56 10.09 -2.74
CA THR A 222 23.11 8.96 -3.49
C THR A 222 22.59 7.65 -2.92
N ILE A 223 21.94 6.87 -3.78
CA ILE A 223 21.54 5.49 -3.53
C ILE A 223 22.70 4.58 -3.98
N PRO A 224 23.27 3.76 -3.09
CA PRO A 224 24.38 2.87 -3.44
C PRO A 224 23.90 1.72 -4.32
N SER A 225 24.81 1.16 -5.12
CA SER A 225 24.54 -0.04 -5.91
C SER A 225 24.18 -1.22 -5.01
N ARG A 226 23.20 -2.03 -5.40
CA ARG A 226 22.75 -3.19 -4.63
C ARG A 226 22.00 -4.21 -5.48
N SER A 227 21.92 -5.43 -4.98
CA SER A 227 20.99 -6.43 -5.46
C SER A 227 19.60 -6.17 -4.88
N VAL A 228 18.55 -6.24 -5.71
CA VAL A 228 17.15 -6.15 -5.26
C VAL A 228 16.35 -7.33 -5.81
N THR A 229 15.39 -7.80 -5.03
CA THR A 229 14.44 -8.83 -5.47
C THR A 229 13.09 -8.20 -5.79
N ILE A 230 12.57 -8.30 -7.01
CA ILE A 230 11.22 -7.90 -7.41
C ILE A 230 10.27 -9.10 -7.33
N GLY A 231 9.03 -8.87 -6.89
CA GLY A 231 8.04 -9.94 -6.73
C GLY A 231 8.34 -10.88 -5.57
N GLN A 232 7.66 -12.02 -5.56
CA GLN A 232 7.69 -13.03 -4.51
C GLN A 232 7.33 -14.42 -5.03
N ASN A 233 7.68 -15.45 -4.26
CA ASN A 233 7.30 -16.84 -4.53
C ASN A 233 6.05 -17.25 -3.73
N ASP A 234 5.43 -18.37 -4.09
CA ASP A 234 4.27 -18.97 -3.42
C ASP A 234 4.63 -19.66 -2.09
N GLU A 235 5.37 -18.97 -1.22
CA GLU A 235 5.88 -19.50 0.06
C GLU A 235 5.07 -18.98 1.26
N SER A 236 4.19 -17.99 1.05
CA SER A 236 3.34 -17.37 2.07
C SER A 236 1.95 -17.99 2.13
N LYS A 237 1.32 -17.99 3.32
CA LYS A 237 -0.11 -18.31 3.48
C LYS A 237 -1.03 -17.31 2.76
N PHE A 238 -0.53 -16.13 2.44
CA PHE A 238 -1.27 -15.06 1.78
C PHE A 238 -1.18 -15.19 0.27
N TRP A 239 -2.32 -14.98 -0.41
CA TRP A 239 -2.36 -14.89 -1.86
C TRP A 239 -1.91 -13.52 -2.35
N THR A 240 -1.49 -13.52 -3.61
CA THR A 240 -0.97 -12.38 -4.34
C THR A 240 -1.31 -12.56 -5.80
N TRP A 241 -1.46 -11.44 -6.51
CA TRP A 241 -1.77 -11.39 -7.93
C TRP A 241 -0.67 -12.07 -8.75
N ASP A 242 -1.04 -12.52 -9.93
CA ASP A 242 -0.10 -13.21 -10.83
C ASP A 242 1.08 -12.33 -11.25
N ASN A 243 0.89 -11.01 -11.36
CA ASN A 243 1.95 -10.07 -11.68
C ASN A 243 3.00 -9.87 -10.57
N GLU A 244 2.76 -10.41 -9.38
CA GLU A 244 3.69 -10.30 -8.26
C GLU A 244 4.68 -11.47 -8.24
N LYS A 245 4.60 -12.40 -9.20
CA LYS A 245 5.29 -13.69 -9.16
C LYS A 245 5.95 -14.05 -10.50
N PRO A 246 7.01 -14.86 -10.50
CA PRO A 246 7.80 -15.26 -9.33
C PRO A 246 8.72 -14.12 -8.84
N ALA A 247 9.47 -14.38 -7.78
CA ALA A 247 10.56 -13.50 -7.36
C ALA A 247 11.67 -13.45 -8.43
N ARG A 248 12.22 -12.27 -8.68
CA ARG A 248 13.25 -12.00 -9.68
C ARG A 248 14.35 -11.11 -9.10
N LYS A 249 15.61 -11.51 -9.24
CA LYS A 249 16.76 -10.73 -8.76
C LYS A 249 17.31 -9.81 -9.84
N HIS A 250 17.63 -8.59 -9.44
CA HIS A 250 18.18 -7.56 -10.31
C HIS A 250 19.31 -6.82 -9.62
N GLU A 251 20.39 -6.54 -10.35
CA GLU A 251 21.45 -5.65 -9.88
C GLU A 251 21.14 -4.21 -10.27
N VAL A 252 21.15 -3.32 -9.29
CA VAL A 252 20.89 -1.88 -9.47
C VAL A 252 22.20 -1.14 -9.24
N ALA A 253 22.63 -0.35 -10.22
CA ALA A 253 23.80 0.51 -10.09
C ALA A 253 23.52 1.66 -9.11
N SER A 254 24.56 2.35 -8.62
CA SER A 254 24.37 3.55 -7.80
C SER A 254 23.80 4.70 -8.63
N PHE A 255 22.90 5.50 -8.07
CA PHE A 255 22.34 6.68 -8.71
C PHE A 255 21.99 7.75 -7.68
N ASN A 256 21.68 8.96 -8.15
CA ASN A 256 21.17 10.03 -7.29
C ASN A 256 19.65 10.15 -7.44
N VAL A 257 18.96 10.40 -6.33
CA VAL A 257 17.51 10.64 -6.29
C VAL A 257 17.22 11.91 -5.50
N ARG A 258 16.13 12.61 -5.86
CA ARG A 258 15.59 13.69 -5.03
C ARG A 258 14.95 13.14 -3.78
N THR A 259 14.98 13.92 -2.71
CA THR A 259 14.42 13.50 -1.43
C THR A 259 12.90 13.62 -1.35
N LEU A 260 12.32 14.46 -2.20
CA LEU A 260 10.89 14.67 -2.30
C LEU A 260 10.34 14.25 -3.68
N PRO A 261 9.09 13.74 -3.74
CA PRO A 261 8.36 13.59 -4.99
C PRO A 261 8.20 14.94 -5.71
N ILE A 262 7.92 14.90 -7.02
CA ILE A 262 7.57 16.11 -7.78
C ILE A 262 6.31 16.73 -7.17
N THR A 263 6.40 17.97 -6.74
CA THR A 263 5.27 18.72 -6.17
C THR A 263 4.47 19.45 -7.25
N ASN A 264 3.25 19.89 -6.95
CA ASN A 264 2.54 20.80 -7.85
C ASN A 264 3.32 22.10 -8.09
N GLY A 265 4.04 22.61 -7.09
CA GLY A 265 4.93 23.77 -7.23
C GLY A 265 6.07 23.54 -8.21
N ASP A 266 6.74 22.38 -8.13
CA ASP A 266 7.76 21.96 -9.12
C ASP A 266 7.18 21.92 -10.53
N PHE A 267 5.97 21.36 -10.66
CA PHE A 267 5.29 21.23 -11.94
C PHE A 267 4.89 22.60 -12.52
N VAL A 268 4.47 23.57 -11.69
CA VAL A 268 4.22 24.95 -12.12
C VAL A 268 5.50 25.57 -12.72
N ASN A 269 6.65 25.42 -12.05
CA ASN A 269 7.92 25.95 -12.57
C ASN A 269 8.25 25.35 -13.94
N TYR A 270 8.11 24.04 -14.10
CA TYR A 270 8.26 23.37 -15.39
C TYR A 270 7.36 23.95 -16.48
N LEU A 271 6.06 24.14 -16.19
CA LEU A 271 5.11 24.69 -17.16
C LEU A 271 5.47 26.13 -17.57
N ILE A 272 5.89 26.96 -16.61
CA ILE A 272 6.31 28.34 -16.86
C ILE A 272 7.57 28.37 -17.73
N ASP A 273 8.61 27.62 -17.33
CA ASP A 273 9.92 27.64 -18.00
C ASP A 273 9.83 27.12 -19.45
N THR A 274 8.93 26.16 -19.69
CA THR A 274 8.71 25.59 -21.04
C THR A 274 7.66 26.33 -21.87
N GLY A 275 6.93 27.28 -21.27
CA GLY A 275 5.80 27.95 -21.91
C GLY A 275 4.60 27.02 -22.18
N THR A 276 4.52 25.89 -21.49
CA THR A 276 3.44 24.91 -21.65
C THR A 276 2.17 25.40 -20.94
N THR A 277 1.07 25.54 -21.68
CA THR A 277 -0.20 26.03 -21.12
C THR A 277 -1.14 24.92 -20.69
N LYS A 278 -0.96 23.70 -21.21
CA LYS A 278 -1.76 22.53 -20.84
C LYS A 278 -1.24 21.98 -19.50
N PHE A 279 -2.15 21.78 -18.56
CA PHE A 279 -1.87 21.17 -17.26
C PHE A 279 -2.59 19.82 -17.13
N PRO A 280 -2.22 18.97 -16.15
CA PRO A 280 -2.76 17.63 -16.02
C PRO A 280 -4.26 17.62 -15.75
N MET A 281 -4.94 16.51 -16.08
CA MET A 281 -6.39 16.33 -15.86
C MET A 281 -6.80 16.32 -14.38
N SER A 282 -5.83 16.20 -13.47
CA SER A 282 -6.05 16.38 -12.02
C SER A 282 -6.29 17.85 -11.64
N TRP A 283 -5.97 18.79 -12.53
CA TRP A 283 -6.19 20.22 -12.33
C TRP A 283 -7.44 20.69 -13.08
N THR A 284 -7.93 21.86 -12.71
CA THR A 284 -9.06 22.54 -13.35
C THR A 284 -8.91 24.05 -13.23
N VAL A 285 -9.76 24.79 -13.94
CA VAL A 285 -9.90 26.23 -13.73
C VAL A 285 -10.83 26.46 -12.54
N SER A 286 -10.42 27.32 -11.61
CA SER A 286 -11.25 27.69 -10.47
C SER A 286 -12.50 28.44 -10.97
N PRO A 287 -13.72 27.97 -10.64
CA PRO A 287 -14.95 28.68 -11.00
C PRO A 287 -15.10 29.99 -10.22
N ASP A 288 -14.49 30.08 -9.04
CA ASP A 288 -14.53 31.26 -8.21
C ASP A 288 -13.31 32.16 -8.47
N GLN A 289 -13.55 33.30 -9.13
CA GLN A 289 -12.61 34.41 -9.24
C GLN A 289 -12.93 35.53 -8.24
N GLN A 290 -13.89 35.35 -7.34
CA GLN A 290 -14.56 36.47 -6.65
C GLN A 290 -13.76 37.02 -5.47
N SER A 291 -12.73 36.31 -4.97
CA SER A 291 -11.76 36.85 -4.03
C SER A 291 -10.33 36.69 -4.57
N PRO A 292 -9.52 37.75 -4.65
CA PRO A 292 -8.11 37.60 -4.99
C PRO A 292 -7.47 36.70 -3.91
N PRO A 293 -6.78 35.62 -4.31
CA PRO A 293 -6.13 34.75 -3.34
C PRO A 293 -5.15 35.57 -2.51
N ASP A 294 -5.04 35.27 -1.22
CA ASP A 294 -4.02 35.88 -0.36
C ASP A 294 -2.63 35.41 -0.83
N LEU A 295 -2.00 36.23 -1.67
CA LEU A 295 -0.69 35.94 -2.26
C LEU A 295 0.45 35.99 -1.24
N SER A 296 0.22 36.41 0.02
CA SER A 296 1.23 36.26 1.09
C SER A 296 1.64 34.81 1.29
N LEU A 297 0.76 33.88 0.93
CA LEU A 297 1.04 32.45 0.93
C LEU A 297 2.09 32.03 -0.10
N LEU A 298 2.41 32.87 -1.08
CA LEU A 298 3.50 32.62 -2.04
C LEU A 298 4.87 33.10 -1.54
N ASP A 299 5.00 33.57 -0.29
CA ASP A 299 6.31 33.93 0.26
C ASP A 299 7.29 32.74 0.16
N GLY A 300 8.25 32.84 -0.77
CA GLY A 300 9.17 31.75 -1.17
C GLY A 300 9.11 31.40 -2.67
N TYR A 301 7.98 31.65 -3.33
CA TYR A 301 7.78 31.52 -4.77
C TYR A 301 8.05 32.88 -5.45
N ALA A 302 9.28 33.06 -5.92
CA ALA A 302 9.87 34.40 -6.10
C ALA A 302 9.46 35.19 -7.37
N SER A 303 8.67 34.65 -8.31
CA SER A 303 8.40 35.33 -9.59
C SER A 303 6.94 35.78 -9.77
N PRO A 304 6.69 37.00 -10.31
CA PRO A 304 5.34 37.44 -10.71
C PRO A 304 4.65 36.47 -11.68
N SER A 305 5.42 35.86 -12.59
CA SER A 305 4.94 34.82 -13.51
C SER A 305 4.38 33.60 -12.78
N PHE A 306 4.95 33.22 -11.63
CA PHE A 306 4.45 32.11 -10.82
C PHE A 306 3.09 32.45 -10.22
N ALA A 307 2.95 33.62 -9.60
CA ALA A 307 1.70 34.08 -9.01
C ALA A 307 0.59 34.18 -10.07
N ASP A 308 0.90 34.75 -11.23
CA ASP A 308 -0.03 34.86 -12.37
C ASP A 308 -0.42 33.49 -12.92
N PHE A 309 0.51 32.54 -12.97
CA PHE A 309 0.21 31.18 -13.42
C PHE A 309 -0.71 30.45 -12.43
N VAL A 310 -0.45 30.54 -11.12
CA VAL A 310 -1.26 29.84 -10.11
C VAL A 310 -2.67 30.40 -10.01
N LYS A 311 -2.85 31.70 -10.28
CA LYS A 311 -4.14 32.38 -10.21
C LYS A 311 -5.19 31.71 -11.11
N GLY A 312 -6.35 31.45 -10.53
CA GLY A 312 -7.50 30.86 -11.24
C GLY A 312 -7.33 29.38 -11.61
N LYS A 313 -6.29 28.70 -11.10
CA LYS A 313 -6.13 27.24 -11.22
C LYS A 313 -6.46 26.54 -9.90
N ALA A 314 -6.94 25.33 -9.99
CA ALA A 314 -7.35 24.50 -8.87
C ALA A 314 -7.01 23.02 -9.11
N ILE A 315 -6.91 22.25 -8.03
CA ILE A 315 -6.82 20.79 -8.05
C ILE A 315 -8.24 20.23 -7.90
N ARG A 316 -8.58 19.23 -8.72
CA ARG A 316 -9.84 18.49 -8.59
C ARG A 316 -9.77 17.59 -7.35
N THR A 317 -10.72 17.76 -6.44
CA THR A 317 -10.85 16.90 -5.26
C THR A 317 -12.32 16.50 -5.09
N VAL A 318 -12.59 15.54 -4.21
CA VAL A 318 -13.98 15.18 -3.88
C VAL A 318 -14.72 16.29 -3.12
N TYR A 319 -14.01 17.29 -2.59
CA TYR A 319 -14.57 18.49 -1.98
C TYR A 319 -14.81 19.61 -2.99
N GLY A 320 -14.66 19.33 -4.29
CA GLY A 320 -14.66 20.33 -5.35
C GLY A 320 -13.26 20.87 -5.66
N PRO A 321 -13.17 21.93 -6.49
CA PRO A 321 -11.89 22.53 -6.86
C PRO A 321 -11.20 23.20 -5.66
N VAL A 322 -10.04 22.68 -5.26
CA VAL A 322 -9.17 23.31 -4.24
C VAL A 322 -8.21 24.25 -4.94
N PRO A 323 -8.14 25.55 -4.60
CA PRO A 323 -7.21 26.48 -5.22
C PRO A 323 -5.77 25.94 -5.26
N LEU A 324 -5.11 26.01 -6.42
CA LEU A 324 -3.77 25.46 -6.63
C LEU A 324 -2.77 26.06 -5.62
N LEU A 325 -2.98 27.32 -5.24
CA LEU A 325 -2.20 28.00 -4.20
C LEU A 325 -2.17 27.24 -2.87
N TYR A 326 -3.21 26.48 -2.51
CA TYR A 326 -3.26 25.70 -1.26
C TYR A 326 -2.69 24.29 -1.41
N ALA A 327 -2.42 23.85 -2.64
CA ALA A 327 -1.99 22.49 -2.96
C ALA A 327 -0.61 22.44 -3.63
N LEU A 328 0.16 23.53 -3.63
CA LEU A 328 1.51 23.58 -4.24
C LEU A 328 2.45 22.51 -3.67
N ASP A 329 2.29 22.20 -2.39
CA ASP A 329 3.13 21.27 -1.62
C ASP A 329 2.67 19.80 -1.74
N TRP A 330 1.55 19.55 -2.42
CA TRP A 330 1.03 18.20 -2.70
C TRP A 330 1.81 17.53 -3.84
N PRO A 331 1.81 16.19 -3.92
CA PRO A 331 2.42 15.50 -5.05
C PRO A 331 1.68 15.88 -6.35
N ALA A 332 2.46 16.15 -7.40
CA ALA A 332 1.90 16.36 -8.73
C ALA A 332 1.33 15.04 -9.26
N MET A 333 0.04 15.04 -9.59
CA MET A 333 -0.64 13.89 -10.17
C MET A 333 -0.88 14.14 -11.66
N GLY A 334 -0.25 13.35 -12.52
CA GLY A 334 -0.35 13.49 -13.97
C GLY A 334 -0.04 12.19 -14.70
N SER A 335 -0.15 12.22 -16.02
CA SER A 335 0.29 11.11 -16.87
C SER A 335 1.79 10.87 -16.74
N TYR A 336 2.24 9.67 -17.11
CA TYR A 336 3.66 9.33 -17.15
C TYR A 336 4.45 10.36 -17.97
N ASP A 337 3.97 10.72 -19.17
CA ASP A 337 4.68 11.64 -20.06
C ASP A 337 4.83 13.05 -19.49
N GLU A 338 3.78 13.57 -18.85
CA GLU A 338 3.81 14.88 -18.18
C GLU A 338 4.86 14.90 -17.06
N LEU A 339 4.84 13.89 -16.18
CA LEU A 339 5.75 13.80 -15.05
C LEU A 339 7.18 13.45 -15.48
N ALA A 340 7.36 12.63 -16.52
CA ALA A 340 8.66 12.34 -17.09
C ALA A 340 9.27 13.56 -17.80
N ALA A 341 8.46 14.38 -18.47
CA ALA A 341 8.92 15.64 -19.03
C ALA A 341 9.33 16.64 -17.95
N CYS A 342 8.55 16.75 -16.87
CA CYS A 342 8.91 17.55 -15.70
C CYS A 342 10.22 17.03 -15.06
N ALA A 343 10.35 15.72 -14.83
CA ALA A 343 11.56 15.13 -14.28
C ALA A 343 12.81 15.45 -15.11
N ARG A 344 12.71 15.38 -16.45
CA ARG A 344 13.80 15.78 -17.37
C ARG A 344 14.15 17.26 -17.26
N HIS A 345 13.15 18.14 -17.19
CA HIS A 345 13.35 19.58 -16.98
C HIS A 345 14.11 19.86 -15.67
N MET A 346 13.80 19.09 -14.63
CA MET A 346 14.47 19.16 -13.32
C MET A 346 15.86 18.48 -13.29
N GLY A 347 16.37 18.04 -14.43
CA GLY A 347 17.69 17.40 -14.55
C GLY A 347 17.73 15.91 -14.19
N GLY A 348 16.58 15.27 -14.04
CA GLY A 348 16.45 13.85 -13.68
C GLY A 348 15.65 13.02 -14.69
N ARG A 349 15.15 11.88 -14.20
CA ARG A 349 14.21 10.99 -14.91
C ARG A 349 13.37 10.22 -13.90
N ILE A 350 12.29 9.60 -14.36
CA ILE A 350 11.50 8.67 -13.55
C ILE A 350 12.35 7.40 -13.27
N PRO A 351 12.45 6.94 -12.01
CA PRO A 351 13.21 5.74 -11.66
C PRO A 351 12.55 4.48 -12.26
N SER A 352 13.33 3.42 -12.49
CA SER A 352 12.76 2.09 -12.80
C SER A 352 12.08 1.49 -11.56
N LEU A 353 11.39 0.37 -11.72
CA LEU A 353 10.82 -0.40 -10.60
C LEU A 353 11.92 -0.88 -9.63
N GLU A 354 13.04 -1.33 -10.17
CA GLU A 354 14.20 -1.81 -9.43
C GLU A 354 14.90 -0.67 -8.67
N GLU A 355 15.13 0.47 -9.35
CA GLU A 355 15.67 1.68 -8.73
C GLU A 355 14.73 2.20 -7.64
N SER A 356 13.43 2.22 -7.92
CA SER A 356 12.43 2.52 -6.93
C SER A 356 12.62 1.61 -5.72
N LYS A 357 12.66 0.29 -5.88
CA LYS A 357 12.89 -0.61 -4.74
C LYS A 357 14.16 -0.28 -3.96
N SER A 358 15.26 0.02 -4.66
CA SER A 358 16.51 0.46 -4.05
C SER A 358 16.37 1.72 -3.20
N ILE A 359 15.57 2.71 -3.64
CA ILE A 359 15.34 3.97 -2.93
C ILE A 359 14.76 3.75 -1.51
N ARG A 360 13.69 2.95 -1.28
CA ARG A 360 13.15 2.82 0.11
C ARG A 360 14.04 1.87 0.91
N SER A 361 14.68 0.87 0.30
CA SER A 361 15.63 0.04 1.04
C SER A 361 16.76 0.90 1.64
N SER A 362 17.29 1.88 0.90
CA SER A 362 18.24 2.85 1.47
C SER A 362 17.61 3.76 2.53
N ALA A 363 16.36 4.19 2.36
CA ALA A 363 15.69 5.02 3.36
C ALA A 363 15.53 4.32 4.72
N GLU A 364 15.21 3.01 4.71
CA GLU A 364 15.09 2.20 5.92
C GLU A 364 16.43 1.99 6.63
N GLU A 365 17.52 1.87 5.88
CA GLU A 365 18.88 1.73 6.42
C GLU A 365 19.36 3.01 7.12
N ILE A 366 19.10 4.18 6.52
CA ILE A 366 19.57 5.48 7.01
C ILE A 366 18.87 5.85 8.33
N GLN A 367 17.59 5.51 8.45
CA GLN A 367 16.81 5.82 9.64
C GLN A 367 15.98 4.58 10.03
N PRO A 368 16.61 3.59 10.69
CA PRO A 368 15.93 2.37 11.10
C PRO A 368 14.73 2.71 12.01
N GLY A 369 13.52 2.56 11.46
CA GLY A 369 12.25 2.89 12.14
C GLY A 369 11.61 4.24 11.80
N SER A 370 12.12 5.05 10.87
CA SER A 370 11.43 6.29 10.41
C SER A 370 10.29 6.00 9.45
N LEU A 371 10.45 4.98 8.63
CA LEU A 371 9.30 4.13 8.31
C LEU A 371 9.04 3.37 9.61
N LYS A 372 8.05 3.78 10.41
CA LYS A 372 7.52 2.97 11.52
C LYS A 372 6.85 1.68 11.01
N ALA A 373 7.35 1.09 9.93
CA ALA A 373 6.89 -0.11 9.27
C ALA A 373 7.16 -1.33 10.16
N GLY A 374 6.35 -1.48 11.22
CA GLY A 374 6.15 -2.80 11.80
C GLY A 374 5.75 -3.76 10.67
N LEU A 375 6.48 -4.86 10.52
CA LEU A 375 6.11 -5.88 9.54
C LEU A 375 5.03 -6.79 10.11
N HIS A 376 4.25 -7.41 9.22
CA HIS A 376 3.36 -8.48 9.63
C HIS A 376 4.18 -9.57 10.33
N PRO A 377 3.80 -9.98 11.56
CA PRO A 377 4.57 -10.91 12.38
C PRO A 377 5.05 -12.17 11.69
N GLU A 378 4.10 -12.85 11.05
CA GLU A 378 4.29 -14.20 10.53
C GLU A 378 4.74 -14.20 9.06
N SER A 379 4.09 -13.39 8.21
CA SER A 379 4.38 -13.40 6.78
C SER A 379 5.51 -12.47 6.37
N GLY A 380 5.81 -11.44 7.17
CA GLY A 380 6.68 -10.35 6.77
C GLY A 380 6.24 -9.63 5.50
N LEU A 381 5.03 -9.91 4.96
CA LEU A 381 4.55 -9.49 3.64
C LEU A 381 3.88 -8.11 3.64
N PHE A 382 3.38 -7.69 4.79
CA PHE A 382 2.63 -6.44 4.95
C PHE A 382 3.36 -5.48 5.89
N VAL A 383 3.21 -4.17 5.69
CA VAL A 383 3.89 -3.11 6.45
C VAL A 383 2.89 -2.25 7.25
N ASP A 384 3.36 -1.61 8.31
CA ASP A 384 2.59 -0.57 9.00
C ASP A 384 2.36 0.65 8.09
N LEU A 385 1.12 1.13 8.09
CA LEU A 385 0.65 2.26 7.29
C LEU A 385 0.17 3.43 8.16
N THR A 386 0.40 3.40 9.48
CA THR A 386 -0.16 4.37 10.44
C THR A 386 0.16 5.81 10.07
N ASP A 387 1.36 6.06 9.57
CA ASP A 387 1.83 7.40 9.19
C ASP A 387 1.59 7.71 7.69
N ALA A 388 1.06 6.77 6.91
CA ALA A 388 0.78 6.96 5.49
C ALA A 388 -0.59 7.61 5.24
N ASN A 389 -0.70 8.39 4.16
CA ASN A 389 -2.00 8.88 3.67
C ASN A 389 -2.60 7.87 2.69
N ILE A 390 -3.23 6.83 3.23
CA ILE A 390 -3.78 5.66 2.53
C ILE A 390 -5.17 5.35 3.11
N GLY A 391 -5.98 4.57 2.42
CA GLY A 391 -7.19 3.96 3.01
C GLY A 391 -8.24 4.97 3.47
N PHE A 392 -8.35 6.10 2.78
CA PHE A 392 -9.30 7.18 3.09
C PHE A 392 -9.06 7.87 4.43
N LYS A 393 -7.84 7.77 4.99
CA LYS A 393 -7.42 8.59 6.14
C LYS A 393 -7.68 10.07 5.87
N HIS A 394 -7.39 10.50 4.65
CA HIS A 394 -7.91 11.73 4.08
C HIS A 394 -8.54 11.42 2.72
N PHE A 395 -9.60 12.14 2.37
CA PHE A 395 -10.24 12.06 1.06
C PHE A 395 -9.54 12.98 0.02
N HIS A 396 -8.25 13.23 0.21
CA HIS A 396 -7.44 14.08 -0.67
C HIS A 396 -5.94 13.77 -0.50
N PRO A 397 -5.10 14.12 -1.49
CA PRO A 397 -3.64 14.09 -1.32
C PRO A 397 -3.20 15.01 -0.18
N THR A 398 -2.10 14.66 0.47
CA THR A 398 -1.50 15.48 1.53
C THR A 398 -0.16 16.04 1.07
N PRO A 399 0.32 17.15 1.65
CA PRO A 399 1.62 17.68 1.32
C PRO A 399 2.75 16.66 1.53
N VAL A 400 3.71 16.62 0.60
CA VAL A 400 4.92 15.79 0.69
C VAL A 400 6.12 16.57 1.19
N THR A 401 5.99 17.89 1.36
CA THR A 401 7.10 18.76 1.78
C THR A 401 7.22 18.90 3.29
N SER A 402 6.29 18.38 4.09
CA SER A 402 6.26 18.55 5.55
C SER A 402 6.19 17.22 6.28
N GLY A 403 7.25 16.84 7.00
CA GLY A 403 7.30 15.64 7.85
C GLY A 403 8.58 15.55 8.68
N GLU A 404 8.46 15.10 9.94
CA GLU A 404 9.60 14.84 10.86
C GLU A 404 10.53 13.70 10.34
N ASP A 405 10.04 12.89 9.39
CA ASP A 405 10.75 11.73 8.81
C ASP A 405 11.53 12.03 7.51
N SER A 406 11.72 13.31 7.17
CA SER A 406 12.41 13.74 5.95
C SER A 406 13.94 13.61 6.00
N GLU A 407 14.52 13.23 7.14
CA GLU A 407 15.98 13.18 7.33
C GLU A 407 16.69 12.07 6.54
N ALA A 408 15.94 11.06 6.04
CA ALA A 408 16.46 10.04 5.11
C ALA A 408 16.05 10.27 3.65
N GLY A 409 15.31 11.34 3.37
CA GLY A 409 15.02 11.77 2.02
C GLY A 409 14.15 10.84 1.18
N VAL A 410 13.20 10.13 1.78
CA VAL A 410 12.15 9.42 1.06
C VAL A 410 10.88 9.51 1.89
N THR A 411 9.92 10.33 1.47
CA THR A 411 8.67 10.52 2.22
C THR A 411 7.84 9.23 2.24
N PRO A 412 7.25 8.83 3.38
CA PRO A 412 6.27 7.75 3.39
C PRO A 412 5.10 8.12 2.47
N MET A 413 4.77 7.21 1.54
CA MET A 413 3.50 7.03 0.83
C MET A 413 2.51 8.22 0.95
N GLY A 414 2.76 9.27 0.16
CA GLY A 414 2.10 10.58 0.28
C GLY A 414 0.74 10.70 -0.43
N GLY A 415 0.03 9.60 -0.60
CA GLY A 415 -1.33 9.60 -1.15
C GLY A 415 -1.42 9.67 -2.68
N ALA A 416 -0.37 9.37 -3.43
CA ALA A 416 -0.43 9.18 -4.88
C ALA A 416 0.40 7.97 -5.32
N TRP A 417 -0.03 7.30 -6.38
CA TRP A 417 0.76 6.27 -7.05
C TRP A 417 2.03 6.88 -7.66
N GLU A 418 3.17 6.20 -7.48
CA GLU A 418 4.45 6.61 -8.03
C GLU A 418 4.70 5.90 -9.36
N TRP A 419 4.87 6.68 -10.43
CA TRP A 419 5.29 6.14 -11.72
C TRP A 419 6.69 5.53 -11.65
N THR A 420 6.87 4.40 -12.34
CA THR A 420 8.19 3.88 -12.70
C THR A 420 8.38 3.97 -14.21
N SER A 421 9.63 4.01 -14.66
CA SER A 421 9.97 3.90 -16.09
C SER A 421 9.89 2.45 -16.62
N THR A 422 9.60 1.48 -15.75
CA THR A 422 9.45 0.07 -16.14
C THR A 422 8.13 -0.12 -16.88
N VAL A 423 8.21 -0.65 -18.08
CA VAL A 423 7.04 -1.09 -18.87
C VAL A 423 6.58 -2.45 -18.33
N LEU A 424 5.26 -2.66 -18.25
CA LEU A 424 4.68 -3.93 -17.89
C LEU A 424 4.83 -4.91 -19.06
N GLU A 425 5.87 -5.72 -18.99
CA GLU A 425 6.16 -6.76 -19.98
C GLU A 425 6.10 -8.15 -19.35
N LYS A 426 5.98 -9.19 -20.18
CA LYS A 426 6.00 -10.57 -19.69
C LYS A 426 7.42 -10.98 -19.28
N TRP A 427 7.62 -11.34 -18.02
CA TRP A 427 8.89 -11.88 -17.53
C TRP A 427 8.94 -13.41 -17.51
N GLU A 428 10.16 -13.94 -17.37
CA GLU A 428 10.41 -15.37 -17.25
C GLU A 428 9.70 -15.96 -16.02
N GLY A 429 8.99 -17.06 -16.23
CA GLY A 429 8.27 -17.76 -15.16
C GLY A 429 6.88 -17.19 -14.83
N PHE A 430 6.48 -16.05 -15.41
CA PHE A 430 5.11 -15.54 -15.25
C PHE A 430 4.07 -16.60 -15.67
N LYS A 431 3.04 -16.78 -14.84
CA LYS A 431 1.89 -17.63 -15.14
C LYS A 431 0.60 -16.88 -14.76
N PRO A 432 -0.36 -16.73 -15.69
CA PRO A 432 -1.62 -16.09 -15.37
C PRO A 432 -2.37 -16.89 -14.31
N MET A 433 -3.08 -16.21 -13.41
CA MET A 433 -3.86 -16.90 -12.40
C MET A 433 -5.08 -17.60 -13.03
N PRO A 434 -5.36 -18.88 -12.72
CA PRO A 434 -6.46 -19.63 -13.36
C PRO A 434 -7.84 -19.00 -13.14
N GLU A 435 -8.04 -18.35 -12.00
CA GLU A 435 -9.33 -17.75 -11.63
C GLU A 435 -9.63 -16.50 -12.46
N TYR A 436 -8.60 -15.74 -12.85
CA TYR A 436 -8.72 -14.51 -13.64
C TYR A 436 -7.56 -14.36 -14.65
N PRO A 437 -7.52 -15.19 -15.72
CA PRO A 437 -6.34 -15.30 -16.57
C PRO A 437 -5.96 -14.03 -17.34
N GLY A 438 -6.94 -13.19 -17.67
CA GLY A 438 -6.73 -11.93 -18.39
C GLY A 438 -6.35 -10.75 -17.50
N TYR A 439 -6.26 -10.92 -16.18
CA TYR A 439 -6.02 -9.80 -15.25
C TYR A 439 -4.72 -9.05 -15.54
N THR A 440 -3.60 -9.78 -15.72
CA THR A 440 -2.32 -9.17 -16.10
C THR A 440 -1.99 -9.42 -17.56
N ALA A 441 -2.26 -10.63 -18.05
CA ALA A 441 -1.75 -11.09 -19.34
C ALA A 441 -2.25 -10.26 -20.54
N ASP A 442 -3.44 -9.66 -20.43
CA ASP A 442 -4.01 -8.82 -21.49
C ASP A 442 -3.25 -7.48 -21.65
N PHE A 443 -2.47 -7.08 -20.64
CA PHE A 443 -1.75 -5.79 -20.57
C PHE A 443 -0.25 -5.90 -20.85
N PHE A 444 0.24 -7.05 -21.32
CA PHE A 444 1.60 -7.18 -21.86
C PHE A 444 1.67 -6.66 -23.30
N ASP A 445 1.34 -5.39 -23.47
CA ASP A 445 1.19 -4.71 -24.76
C ASP A 445 2.27 -3.65 -25.02
N GLU A 446 3.19 -3.46 -24.07
CA GLU A 446 4.25 -2.45 -24.07
C GLU A 446 3.76 -1.00 -23.94
N LYS A 447 2.47 -0.78 -23.61
CA LYS A 447 1.84 0.55 -23.50
C LYS A 447 1.57 0.99 -22.06
N HIS A 448 1.85 0.13 -21.10
CA HIS A 448 1.56 0.35 -19.69
C HIS A 448 2.86 0.43 -18.89
N ASN A 449 3.03 1.51 -18.12
CA ASN A 449 4.09 1.62 -17.14
C ASN A 449 3.63 1.10 -15.78
N VAL A 450 4.54 0.44 -15.06
CA VAL A 450 4.28 -0.01 -13.69
C VAL A 450 4.23 1.21 -12.77
N VAL A 451 3.20 1.26 -11.93
CA VAL A 451 3.10 2.17 -10.79
C VAL A 451 3.26 1.38 -9.49
N ILE A 452 3.84 2.00 -8.48
CA ILE A 452 3.98 1.40 -7.15
C ILE A 452 3.44 2.33 -6.07
N GLY A 453 3.26 1.75 -4.89
CA GLY A 453 2.76 2.41 -3.72
C GLY A 453 1.25 2.23 -3.58
N GLY A 454 0.54 3.34 -3.70
CA GLY A 454 -0.88 3.46 -3.36
C GLY A 454 -1.23 4.93 -3.23
N SER A 455 -2.46 5.29 -3.59
CA SER A 455 -3.00 6.62 -3.38
C SER A 455 -3.71 6.73 -2.03
N TRP A 456 -4.16 7.94 -1.68
CA TRP A 456 -5.00 8.20 -0.52
C TRP A 456 -6.29 7.36 -0.51
N ALA A 457 -6.71 6.83 -1.67
CA ALA A 457 -7.89 5.99 -1.84
C ALA A 457 -7.59 4.47 -1.88
N THR A 458 -6.31 4.05 -1.92
CA THR A 458 -5.97 2.62 -1.96
C THR A 458 -6.16 1.99 -0.57
N LEU A 459 -6.80 0.82 -0.47
CA LEU A 459 -7.03 0.19 0.85
C LEU A 459 -5.77 -0.51 1.42
N PRO A 460 -5.64 -0.62 2.76
CA PRO A 460 -4.46 -1.19 3.43
C PRO A 460 -4.02 -2.58 2.96
N ARG A 461 -4.94 -3.50 2.64
CA ARG A 461 -4.59 -4.85 2.15
C ARG A 461 -3.85 -4.86 0.80
N ILE A 462 -4.06 -3.84 -0.02
CA ILE A 462 -3.35 -3.66 -1.29
C ILE A 462 -2.11 -2.82 -1.04
N ALA A 463 -2.31 -1.60 -0.54
CA ALA A 463 -1.22 -0.66 -0.31
C ALA A 463 -0.13 -1.31 0.55
N GLY A 464 -0.45 -1.83 1.72
CA GLY A 464 0.53 -2.35 2.68
C GLY A 464 1.32 -3.58 2.25
N ARG A 465 0.97 -4.23 1.13
CA ARG A 465 1.68 -5.42 0.65
C ARG A 465 3.02 -5.06 0.03
N ARG A 466 4.09 -5.77 0.36
CA ARG A 466 5.46 -5.45 -0.05
C ARG A 466 5.84 -5.70 -1.52
N SER A 467 4.90 -6.16 -2.31
CA SER A 467 4.97 -6.17 -3.77
C SER A 467 4.39 -4.88 -4.38
N PHE A 468 3.43 -4.25 -3.68
CA PHE A 468 2.85 -2.95 -4.01
C PHE A 468 3.55 -1.79 -3.27
N ILE A 469 4.04 -2.01 -2.04
CA ILE A 469 4.91 -1.14 -1.21
C ILE A 469 6.24 -1.88 -0.96
N ARG A 470 7.28 -1.28 -0.38
CA ARG A 470 8.65 -1.86 -0.29
C ARG A 470 8.90 -2.61 1.04
N SER A 471 9.94 -3.48 1.03
CA SER A 471 10.97 -3.74 2.09
C SER A 471 11.21 -5.14 2.70
N VAL A 472 12.32 -5.80 2.34
CA VAL A 472 12.77 -7.09 2.96
C VAL A 472 13.62 -6.82 4.21
N PRO A 473 13.51 -7.60 5.30
CA PRO A 473 14.65 -7.78 6.18
C PRO A 473 15.48 -8.99 5.75
N GLU A 474 16.69 -8.72 5.28
CA GLU A 474 17.79 -9.69 5.23
C GLU A 474 18.44 -9.80 6.63
N LEU A 475 19.14 -10.91 6.90
CA LEU A 475 19.84 -11.17 8.18
C LEU A 475 20.72 -9.98 8.63
N GLU A 476 21.30 -9.24 7.68
CA GLU A 476 22.14 -8.07 7.96
C GLU A 476 21.40 -6.94 8.70
N ASN A 477 20.09 -6.77 8.45
CA ASN A 477 19.26 -5.79 9.16
C ASN A 477 19.03 -6.20 10.61
N LEU A 478 18.86 -7.50 10.87
CA LEU A 478 18.75 -8.03 12.23
C LEU A 478 20.07 -7.85 13.01
N LEU A 479 21.22 -7.99 12.34
CA LEU A 479 22.53 -7.73 12.92
C LEU A 479 22.74 -6.25 13.26
N LEU A 480 22.26 -5.35 12.41
CA LEU A 480 22.33 -3.91 12.64
C LEU A 480 21.45 -3.50 13.83
N LEU A 481 20.22 -4.01 13.91
CA LEU A 481 19.29 -3.78 15.02
C LEU A 481 19.84 -4.33 16.34
N SER A 482 20.39 -5.54 16.32
CA SER A 482 21.07 -6.14 17.47
C SER A 482 22.21 -5.27 17.99
N SER A 483 23.00 -4.70 17.08
CA SER A 483 24.13 -3.83 17.40
C SER A 483 23.69 -2.49 17.99
N SER A 484 22.67 -1.88 17.39
CA SER A 484 22.11 -0.59 17.82
C SER A 484 21.48 -0.69 19.21
N ASN A 485 20.66 -1.71 19.44
CA ASN A 485 19.96 -1.94 20.71
C ASN A 485 20.86 -2.55 21.78
N ARG A 486 22.10 -2.91 21.44
CA ARG A 486 23.02 -3.66 22.32
C ARG A 486 22.39 -4.94 22.88
N THR A 487 21.45 -5.54 22.14
CA THR A 487 20.80 -6.80 22.50
C THR A 487 21.34 -7.89 21.59
N PRO A 488 21.98 -8.94 22.11
CA PRO A 488 22.49 -10.03 21.28
C PRO A 488 21.39 -10.69 20.44
N LEU A 489 21.68 -11.01 19.18
CA LEU A 489 20.79 -11.76 18.28
C LEU A 489 21.19 -13.23 18.26
N LEU A 490 20.29 -14.10 18.66
CA LEU A 490 20.42 -15.54 18.51
C LEU A 490 19.83 -15.95 17.16
N THR A 491 20.58 -16.72 16.38
CA THR A 491 20.13 -17.29 15.11
C THR A 491 20.09 -18.80 15.21
N PHE A 492 18.99 -19.40 14.80
CA PHE A 492 18.84 -20.84 14.69
C PHE A 492 18.85 -21.26 13.21
N TRP A 493 19.93 -21.88 12.80
CA TRP A 493 20.13 -22.32 11.42
C TRP A 493 19.47 -23.68 11.24
N THR A 494 18.54 -23.74 10.30
CA THR A 494 17.65 -24.86 10.01
C THR A 494 17.77 -25.30 8.55
N ALA A 495 17.08 -26.37 8.17
CA ALA A 495 16.78 -26.66 6.78
C ALA A 495 15.42 -27.38 6.67
N GLY A 496 14.68 -27.16 5.59
CA GLY A 496 13.33 -27.75 5.40
C GLY A 496 13.32 -29.29 5.46
N TRP A 497 14.44 -29.92 5.07
CA TRP A 497 14.61 -31.38 5.12
C TRP A 497 15.08 -31.94 6.48
N CYS A 498 15.43 -31.10 7.46
CA CYS A 498 16.08 -31.51 8.71
C CYS A 498 15.09 -31.94 9.82
N PRO A 499 15.00 -33.24 10.19
CA PRO A 499 14.08 -33.69 11.24
C PRO A 499 14.48 -33.24 12.64
N SER A 500 15.79 -33.16 12.91
CA SER A 500 16.33 -32.69 14.19
C SER A 500 16.01 -31.22 14.43
N CYS A 501 15.94 -30.41 13.37
CA CYS A 501 15.63 -28.99 13.43
C CYS A 501 14.19 -28.76 13.88
N ARG A 502 13.24 -29.49 13.27
CA ARG A 502 11.82 -29.49 13.68
C ARG A 502 11.61 -29.93 15.13
N ALA A 503 12.47 -30.80 15.65
CA ALA A 503 12.41 -31.25 17.03
C ALA A 503 13.06 -30.29 18.03
N VAL A 504 13.98 -29.42 17.58
CA VAL A 504 14.77 -28.51 18.43
C VAL A 504 14.20 -27.10 18.44
N LEU A 505 13.73 -26.60 17.29
CA LEU A 505 13.23 -25.24 17.14
C LEU A 505 12.19 -24.85 18.22
N PRO A 506 11.14 -25.67 18.50
CA PRO A 506 10.16 -25.33 19.53
C PRO A 506 10.76 -25.29 20.95
N ILE A 507 11.83 -26.04 21.20
CA ILE A 507 12.52 -26.06 22.50
C ILE A 507 13.31 -24.77 22.70
N VAL A 508 14.02 -24.32 21.66
CA VAL A 508 14.78 -23.07 21.69
C VAL A 508 13.84 -21.86 21.76
N GLN A 509 12.78 -21.85 20.97
CA GLN A 509 11.74 -20.80 21.02
C GLN A 509 11.12 -20.73 22.42
N SER A 510 10.62 -21.84 22.95
CA SER A 510 10.03 -21.88 24.29
C SER A 510 11.04 -21.52 25.40
N ALA A 511 12.34 -21.80 25.23
CA ALA A 511 13.36 -21.39 26.20
C ALA A 511 13.51 -19.86 26.26
N ILE A 512 13.38 -19.18 25.13
CA ILE A 512 13.50 -17.72 25.02
C ILE A 512 12.16 -17.04 25.36
N GLU A 513 11.07 -17.54 24.79
CA GLU A 513 9.75 -16.91 24.83
C GLU A 513 8.98 -17.23 26.11
N ASP A 514 8.93 -18.50 26.53
CA ASP A 514 8.14 -18.94 27.69
C ASP A 514 8.96 -18.89 28.98
N ASP A 515 10.18 -19.45 28.96
CA ASP A 515 11.05 -19.56 30.13
C ASP A 515 11.85 -18.28 30.41
N LYS A 516 11.74 -17.28 29.51
CA LYS A 516 12.33 -15.94 29.63
C LYS A 516 13.84 -15.98 29.90
N MET A 517 14.54 -16.98 29.35
CA MET A 517 15.96 -17.18 29.59
C MET A 517 16.76 -15.99 29.04
N GLY A 518 17.64 -15.41 29.87
CA GLY A 518 18.46 -14.25 29.50
C GLY A 518 17.83 -12.87 29.77
N GLU A 519 16.54 -12.77 30.12
CA GLU A 519 15.90 -11.47 30.35
C GLU A 519 16.51 -10.68 31.51
N GLU A 520 16.85 -11.35 32.61
CA GLU A 520 17.54 -10.74 33.76
C GLU A 520 18.94 -10.20 33.41
N GLN A 521 19.50 -10.62 32.29
CA GLN A 521 20.82 -10.23 31.79
C GLN A 521 20.76 -9.22 30.63
N GLY A 522 19.56 -8.69 30.32
CA GLY A 522 19.35 -7.71 29.24
C GLY A 522 18.60 -8.25 28.01
N GLY A 523 18.25 -9.54 28.02
CA GLY A 523 17.47 -10.18 26.96
C GLY A 523 18.27 -10.52 25.71
N VAL A 524 17.62 -11.26 24.81
CA VAL A 524 18.16 -11.65 23.50
C VAL A 524 17.06 -11.52 22.45
N SER A 525 17.46 -11.19 21.21
CA SER A 525 16.60 -11.34 20.03
C SER A 525 16.77 -12.73 19.43
N PHE A 526 15.78 -13.23 18.70
CA PHE A 526 15.85 -14.56 18.07
C PHE A 526 15.38 -14.51 16.61
N ALA A 527 16.06 -15.24 15.73
CA ALA A 527 15.65 -15.43 14.33
C ALA A 527 16.00 -16.83 13.84
N GLU A 528 15.15 -17.41 13.00
CA GLU A 528 15.45 -18.64 12.28
C GLU A 528 16.12 -18.30 10.94
N VAL A 529 17.11 -19.10 10.53
CA VAL A 529 17.81 -18.95 9.25
C VAL A 529 17.76 -20.26 8.50
N GLU A 530 17.00 -20.30 7.40
CA GLU A 530 16.87 -21.50 6.58
C GLU A 530 18.05 -21.65 5.63
N TYR A 531 18.96 -22.58 5.94
CA TYR A 531 20.24 -22.74 5.25
C TYR A 531 20.11 -23.25 3.81
N ASP A 532 19.05 -23.99 3.50
CA ASP A 532 18.71 -24.44 2.14
C ASP A 532 17.93 -23.39 1.33
N ALA A 533 17.69 -22.20 1.89
CA ALA A 533 17.28 -21.05 1.11
C ALA A 533 18.43 -20.61 0.17
N PRO A 534 18.15 -20.22 -1.09
CA PRO A 534 19.16 -19.88 -2.09
C PRO A 534 20.21 -18.84 -1.65
N ASP A 535 19.86 -17.99 -0.67
CA ASP A 535 20.66 -16.84 -0.21
C ASP A 535 21.39 -17.12 1.12
N ALA A 536 21.02 -18.20 1.83
CA ALA A 536 21.59 -18.53 3.13
C ALA A 536 22.87 -19.37 3.04
N ALA A 537 23.12 -20.01 1.90
CA ALA A 537 24.31 -20.85 1.69
C ALA A 537 25.63 -20.04 1.76
N GLU A 538 25.64 -18.81 1.23
CA GLU A 538 26.80 -17.90 1.32
C GLU A 538 26.99 -17.37 2.75
N LEU A 539 25.89 -17.07 3.44
CA LEU A 539 25.91 -16.67 4.86
C LEU A 539 26.42 -17.80 5.76
N GLY A 540 26.06 -19.04 5.45
CA GLY A 540 26.56 -20.25 6.11
C GLY A 540 28.08 -20.35 6.05
N MET A 541 28.67 -20.11 4.88
CA MET A 541 30.13 -20.06 4.72
C MET A 541 30.75 -18.89 5.49
N ARG A 542 30.15 -17.69 5.40
CA ARG A 542 30.61 -16.46 6.07
C ARG A 542 30.68 -16.60 7.59
N TYR A 543 29.70 -17.26 8.21
CA TYR A 543 29.62 -17.47 9.65
C TYR A 543 30.04 -18.87 10.10
N MET A 544 30.74 -19.61 9.23
CA MET A 544 31.27 -20.96 9.50
C MET A 544 30.20 -21.94 9.99
N VAL A 545 28.96 -21.82 9.53
CA VAL A 545 27.89 -22.80 9.80
C VAL A 545 28.05 -23.95 8.82
N THR A 546 28.64 -25.04 9.30
CA THR A 546 28.97 -26.22 8.47
C THR A 546 28.05 -27.42 8.71
N SER A 547 27.07 -27.28 9.60
CA SER A 547 26.12 -28.33 9.97
C SER A 547 24.83 -27.70 10.48
N ILE A 548 23.75 -28.47 10.45
CA ILE A 548 22.41 -28.04 10.86
C ILE A 548 21.82 -29.16 11.76
N PRO A 549 21.11 -28.84 12.86
CA PRO A 549 20.83 -27.51 13.39
C PRO A 549 22.06 -26.83 14.02
N THR A 550 22.12 -25.51 13.91
CA THR A 550 23.15 -24.70 14.58
C THR A 550 22.51 -23.52 15.28
N LEU A 551 22.82 -23.33 16.58
CA LEU A 551 22.49 -22.11 17.31
C LEU A 551 23.74 -21.22 17.37
N LEU A 552 23.63 -19.99 16.91
CA LEU A 552 24.72 -19.02 16.83
C LEU A 552 24.27 -17.65 17.35
N ALA A 553 25.01 -17.07 18.28
CA ALA A 553 24.78 -15.72 18.75
C ALA A 553 25.56 -14.70 17.92
N PHE A 554 25.02 -13.50 17.83
CA PHE A 554 25.66 -12.30 17.33
C PHE A 554 25.61 -11.22 18.41
N SER A 555 26.72 -10.55 18.64
CA SER A 555 26.81 -9.44 19.59
C SER A 555 27.60 -8.31 18.95
N ARG A 556 27.04 -7.10 18.94
CA ARG A 556 27.65 -5.92 18.29
C ARG A 556 28.05 -6.17 16.84
N GLY A 557 27.25 -6.96 16.12
CA GLY A 557 27.43 -7.27 14.70
C GLY A 557 28.41 -8.42 14.44
N GLU A 558 29.04 -8.97 15.49
CA GLU A 558 30.02 -10.04 15.36
C GLU A 558 29.44 -11.41 15.77
N ALA A 559 29.69 -12.42 14.94
CA ALA A 559 29.29 -13.80 15.21
C ALA A 559 30.12 -14.41 16.35
N GLN A 560 29.46 -14.99 17.34
CA GLN A 560 30.08 -15.65 18.49
C GLN A 560 30.40 -17.12 18.17
N ILE A 561 31.38 -17.31 17.28
CA ILE A 561 31.70 -18.63 16.71
C ILE A 561 32.17 -19.63 17.78
N GLU A 562 32.87 -19.17 18.82
CA GLU A 562 33.39 -20.00 19.90
C GLU A 562 32.28 -20.61 20.78
N THR A 563 31.13 -19.96 20.86
CA THR A 563 29.99 -20.44 21.64
C THR A 563 28.90 -21.07 20.77
N LYS A 564 29.09 -21.16 19.45
CA LYS A 564 28.18 -21.83 18.53
C LYS A 564 27.87 -23.28 18.97
N VAL A 565 26.59 -23.65 18.96
CA VAL A 565 26.13 -24.97 19.40
C VAL A 565 25.55 -25.75 18.22
N THR A 566 26.12 -26.91 17.92
CA THR A 566 25.68 -27.78 16.80
C THR A 566 25.19 -29.15 17.24
N ARG A 567 25.37 -29.51 18.52
CA ARG A 567 25.00 -30.82 19.07
C ARG A 567 23.53 -30.84 19.47
N VAL A 568 22.75 -31.71 18.83
CA VAL A 568 21.29 -31.82 19.04
C VAL A 568 20.94 -32.17 20.48
N GLU A 569 21.75 -32.97 21.18
CA GLU A 569 21.49 -33.34 22.57
C GLU A 569 21.56 -32.13 23.50
N LEU A 570 22.50 -31.21 23.25
CA LEU A 570 22.63 -29.97 24.02
C LEU A 570 21.53 -28.98 23.70
N LEU A 571 21.13 -28.88 22.43
CA LEU A 571 20.01 -28.03 22.00
C LEU A 571 18.64 -28.51 22.51
N LYS A 572 18.54 -29.75 23.01
CA LYS A 572 17.35 -30.30 23.68
C LYS A 572 17.43 -30.19 25.20
N ASP A 573 18.60 -29.89 25.76
CA ASP A 573 18.82 -29.77 27.20
C ASP A 573 18.50 -28.35 27.68
N ARG A 574 17.40 -28.23 28.42
CA ARG A 574 16.91 -26.94 28.97
C ARG A 574 17.90 -26.31 29.95
N ALA A 575 18.63 -27.10 30.73
CA ALA A 575 19.60 -26.56 31.68
C ALA A 575 20.79 -25.96 30.94
N PHE A 576 21.27 -26.64 29.90
CA PHE A 576 22.31 -26.13 29.02
C PHE A 576 21.86 -24.87 28.26
N LEU A 577 20.68 -24.88 27.66
CA LEU A 577 20.15 -23.70 26.94
C LEU A 577 20.05 -22.48 27.85
N ARG A 578 19.61 -22.67 29.10
CA ARG A 578 19.56 -21.60 30.10
C ARG A 578 20.93 -20.98 30.33
N GLU A 579 21.92 -21.80 30.68
CA GLU A 579 23.28 -21.32 30.94
C GLU A 579 23.86 -20.61 29.70
N TRP A 580 23.63 -21.18 28.51
CA TRP A 580 24.13 -20.64 27.26
C TRP A 580 23.47 -19.30 26.89
N ILE A 581 22.13 -19.22 26.93
CA ILE A 581 21.37 -18.00 26.60
C ILE A 581 21.69 -16.89 27.59
N GLU A 582 21.72 -17.17 28.90
CA GLU A 582 22.08 -16.19 29.92
C GLU A 582 23.52 -15.68 29.75
N LYS A 583 24.45 -16.56 29.33
CA LYS A 583 25.83 -16.17 29.02
C LYS A 583 25.88 -15.22 27.81
N GLU A 584 25.15 -15.52 26.74
CA GLU A 584 25.14 -14.68 25.55
C GLU A 584 24.43 -13.35 25.80
N ALA A 585 23.32 -13.34 26.56
CA ALA A 585 22.60 -12.15 26.98
C ALA A 585 23.49 -11.14 27.73
N ARG A 586 24.38 -11.60 28.62
CA ARG A 586 25.33 -10.74 29.36
C ARG A 586 26.26 -9.95 28.46
N ARG A 587 26.43 -10.32 27.19
CA ARG A 587 27.25 -9.58 26.21
C ARG A 587 26.63 -8.24 25.79
N GLY A 588 25.37 -7.97 26.12
CA GLY A 588 24.70 -6.69 25.86
C GLY A 588 25.27 -5.49 26.63
N GLY A 589 25.94 -5.76 27.76
CA GLY A 589 26.77 -4.80 28.51
C GLY A 589 26.08 -4.15 29.73
N GLU A 590 26.79 -4.17 30.85
CA GLU A 590 26.60 -3.31 32.04
C GLU A 590 27.03 -1.86 31.71
N GLY A 591 26.13 -0.88 31.87
CA GLY A 591 26.50 0.54 31.82
C GLY A 591 25.38 1.48 31.37
N GLY A 592 24.75 2.16 32.33
CA GLY A 592 23.88 3.32 32.09
C GLY A 592 22.42 3.07 32.43
N ALA A 593 21.92 3.79 33.44
CA ALA A 593 20.57 3.70 33.97
C ALA A 593 19.48 4.03 32.93
N GLY A 594 18.39 3.25 32.97
CA GLY A 594 17.04 3.71 32.70
C GLY A 594 16.67 4.01 31.25
N GLY A 595 16.40 2.98 30.46
CA GLY A 595 15.56 3.06 29.27
C GLY A 595 14.62 1.85 29.26
N PRO A 596 13.33 2.00 28.94
CA PRO A 596 12.39 0.88 28.98
C PRO A 596 12.80 -0.17 27.96
N SER A 597 12.90 -1.42 28.40
CA SER A 597 13.08 -2.55 27.50
C SER A 597 11.91 -2.64 26.54
N LEU A 598 12.20 -2.72 25.24
CA LEU A 598 11.22 -3.10 24.21
C LEU A 598 11.02 -4.63 24.27
N PHE A 599 10.27 -5.09 25.28
CA PHE A 599 9.70 -6.43 25.31
C PHE A 599 8.31 -6.40 24.69
N LYS A 600 8.15 -6.95 23.49
CA LYS A 600 6.84 -7.38 22.99
C LYS A 600 6.93 -8.87 22.74
N GLY A 601 6.28 -9.64 23.62
CA GLY A 601 6.16 -11.09 23.46
C GLY A 601 5.39 -11.40 22.18
N TRP A 602 5.98 -12.22 21.32
CA TRP A 602 5.20 -13.11 20.49
C TRP A 602 5.02 -14.43 21.23
N PHE A 603 3.75 -14.81 21.31
CA PHE A 603 3.20 -16.04 21.86
C PHE A 603 3.45 -16.30 23.35
N GLY A 604 2.64 -15.66 24.19
CA GLY A 604 2.10 -16.32 25.37
C GLY A 604 0.72 -16.90 25.05
N LYS A 605 0.55 -18.21 25.18
CA LYS A 605 -0.71 -18.74 25.71
C LYS A 605 -0.55 -18.80 27.22
N GLY A 606 -1.09 -17.80 27.91
CA GLY A 606 -1.54 -17.98 29.27
C GLY A 606 -2.96 -18.53 29.24
N ALA A 607 -3.18 -19.58 30.03
CA ALA A 607 -4.31 -19.47 30.95
C ALA A 607 -4.04 -18.30 31.90
#